data_AF-A0A252B4Z4-F1
#
_entry.id   AF-A0A252B4Z4-F1
#
_cell.length_a   1.000
_cell.length_b   1.000
_cell.length_c   1.000
_cell.angle_alpha   90.00
_cell.angle_beta   90.00
_cell.angle_gamma   90.00
#
_symmetry.space_group_name_H-M   'P 1'
#
loop_
_entity.id
_entity.type
_entity.pdbx_description
1 polymer ?
#
loop_
_entity_poly.entity_id
_entity_poly.type
_entity_poly.pdbx_seq_one_letter_code
_entity_poly.pdbx_strand_id
1 'polypeptide(L)'
;MGVITKTVRAGLLATVCGVSLLAVSAPGAYATGMPQLDFANPLVTGQVMWGAIIFFVFYLVLSKAMLPGVARVLHDRSQRITGDLEVARSAKQDADKAVAELQQARKDAMAEAQAHLQKVLDEEHRAAEQQMQEINARLASEIADAEKNVAAEKARALSALKEIAADTTQALVQRLTGVAPDAQLVAQSVESASAHRSII
;
A
#
# COMPACT_ATOMS: atom_id res chain seq x y z
N MET A 1 19.84 22.52 -44.38
CA MET A 1 19.42 21.23 -44.96
C MET A 1 17.96 21.29 -45.42
N GLY A 2 17.56 21.92 -46.52
CA GLY A 2 18.28 22.77 -47.47
C GLY A 2 17.73 22.75 -48.89
N VAL A 3 17.19 21.63 -49.38
CA VAL A 3 17.00 21.45 -50.85
C VAL A 3 15.64 20.85 -51.29
N ILE A 4 14.86 20.21 -50.42
CA ILE A 4 13.69 19.40 -50.88
C ILE A 4 12.37 20.22 -50.95
N THR A 5 12.28 21.39 -50.32
CA THR A 5 11.03 22.19 -50.27
C THR A 5 10.86 23.14 -51.47
N LYS A 6 11.80 23.20 -52.43
CA LYS A 6 11.83 24.24 -53.47
C LYS A 6 11.28 23.82 -54.85
N THR A 7 11.00 22.54 -55.08
CA THR A 7 10.55 22.04 -56.40
C THR A 7 9.04 21.90 -56.57
N VAL A 8 8.25 21.91 -55.50
CA VAL A 8 6.78 21.82 -55.59
C VAL A 8 6.10 23.19 -55.79
N ARG A 9 6.85 24.29 -55.58
CA ARG A 9 6.32 25.66 -55.63
C ARG A 9 6.56 26.39 -56.97
N ALA A 10 6.91 25.65 -58.02
CA ALA A 10 7.20 26.19 -59.36
C ALA A 10 6.22 25.76 -60.46
N GLY A 11 5.13 25.05 -60.12
CA GLY A 11 4.15 24.57 -61.12
C GLY A 11 2.78 25.27 -61.10
N LEU A 12 2.56 26.23 -60.21
CA LEU A 12 1.23 26.81 -59.97
C LEU A 12 1.25 28.34 -60.06
N LEU A 13 1.69 28.92 -61.19
CA LEU A 13 1.55 30.37 -61.41
C LEU A 13 1.66 30.86 -62.86
N ALA A 14 1.59 30.00 -63.87
CA ALA A 14 1.61 30.47 -65.26
C ALA A 14 0.35 30.04 -66.02
N THR A 15 -0.36 31.05 -66.52
CA THR A 15 -1.34 30.98 -67.63
C THR A 15 -2.80 30.75 -67.27
N VAL A 16 -3.39 31.67 -66.49
CA VAL A 16 -4.80 32.08 -66.69
C VAL A 16 -4.79 33.53 -67.15
N CYS A 17 -4.37 33.75 -68.40
CA CYS A 17 -4.62 34.99 -69.13
C CYS A 17 -4.54 34.64 -70.61
N GLY A 18 -5.67 34.72 -71.31
CA GLY A 18 -5.69 34.52 -72.76
C GLY A 18 -6.86 33.73 -73.32
N VAL A 19 -8.10 33.97 -72.87
CA VAL A 19 -9.28 33.81 -73.75
C VAL A 19 -10.28 34.93 -73.44
N SER A 20 -9.93 36.15 -73.81
CA SER A 20 -10.90 37.20 -74.14
C SER A 20 -10.84 37.38 -75.65
N LEU A 21 -11.64 36.62 -76.39
CA LEU A 21 -11.86 36.86 -77.81
C LEU A 21 -13.33 36.58 -78.17
N LEU A 22 -14.07 37.68 -78.31
CA LEU A 22 -15.21 37.89 -79.21
C LEU A 22 -16.26 36.77 -79.31
N ALA A 23 -17.31 36.91 -78.51
CA ALA A 23 -18.64 36.42 -78.87
C ALA A 23 -19.21 37.33 -79.98
N VAL A 24 -18.92 37.00 -81.24
CA VAL A 24 -19.70 37.48 -82.40
C VAL A 24 -20.78 36.43 -82.66
N SER A 25 -22.04 36.83 -82.46
CA SER A 25 -23.21 36.02 -82.78
C SER A 25 -23.37 35.90 -84.30
N ALA A 26 -23.20 34.69 -84.83
CA ALA A 26 -23.69 34.35 -86.17
C ALA A 26 -25.16 33.89 -86.05
N PRO A 27 -26.11 34.51 -86.79
CA PRO A 27 -27.50 34.09 -86.76
C PRO A 27 -27.74 32.95 -87.77
N GLY A 28 -28.36 31.88 -87.28
CA GLY A 28 -29.17 30.97 -88.08
C GLY A 28 -28.45 29.91 -88.92
N ALA A 29 -28.43 28.67 -88.42
CA ALA A 29 -28.57 27.48 -89.26
C ALA A 29 -29.12 26.33 -88.40
N TYR A 30 -30.29 25.84 -88.78
CA TYR A 30 -30.95 24.69 -88.18
C TYR A 30 -30.29 23.38 -88.64
N ALA A 31 -30.34 22.37 -87.77
CA ALA A 31 -30.25 20.94 -88.07
C ALA A 31 -28.96 20.42 -88.73
N THR A 32 -27.88 20.35 -87.95
CA THR A 32 -26.97 19.20 -87.91
C THR A 32 -26.46 19.13 -86.48
N GLY A 33 -26.40 17.94 -85.87
CA GLY A 33 -25.99 17.74 -84.48
C GLY A 33 -24.71 18.50 -84.14
N MET A 34 -24.56 18.94 -82.89
CA MET A 34 -23.44 19.79 -82.44
C MET A 34 -22.13 19.38 -83.15
N PRO A 35 -21.52 20.23 -83.99
CA PRO A 35 -20.35 19.86 -84.80
C PRO A 35 -19.11 19.51 -83.96
N GLN A 36 -19.18 19.68 -82.63
CA GLN A 36 -18.19 19.24 -81.64
C GLN A 36 -18.30 17.75 -81.29
N LEU A 37 -19.41 17.08 -81.59
CA LEU A 37 -19.66 15.65 -81.33
C LEU A 37 -19.88 14.85 -82.62
N ASP A 38 -19.48 15.41 -83.78
CA ASP A 38 -19.53 14.70 -85.05
C ASP A 38 -18.32 13.74 -85.17
N PHE A 39 -18.55 12.49 -84.74
CA PHE A 39 -17.56 11.40 -84.81
C PHE A 39 -17.20 10.97 -86.25
N ALA A 40 -17.83 11.55 -87.29
CA ALA A 40 -17.46 11.33 -88.69
C ALA A 40 -16.31 12.25 -89.16
N ASN A 41 -15.90 13.24 -88.35
CA ASN A 41 -14.75 14.10 -88.64
C ASN A 41 -13.42 13.42 -88.24
N PRO A 42 -12.47 13.21 -89.17
CA PRO A 42 -11.22 12.48 -88.89
C PRO A 42 -10.33 13.14 -87.83
N LEU A 43 -10.50 14.44 -87.59
CA LEU A 43 -9.77 15.19 -86.55
C LEU A 43 -10.24 14.86 -85.13
N VAL A 44 -11.54 14.62 -84.93
CA VAL A 44 -12.13 14.30 -83.61
C VAL A 44 -11.72 12.88 -83.18
N THR A 45 -11.73 11.92 -84.11
CA THR A 45 -11.26 10.55 -83.86
C THR A 45 -9.77 10.52 -83.49
N GLY A 46 -8.93 11.31 -84.17
CA GLY A 46 -7.51 11.43 -83.85
C GLY A 46 -7.26 12.00 -82.45
N GLN A 47 -8.02 13.02 -82.04
CA GLN A 47 -7.91 13.61 -80.71
C GLN A 47 -8.32 12.63 -79.60
N VAL A 48 -9.41 11.87 -79.78
CA VAL A 48 -9.85 10.86 -78.82
C VAL A 48 -8.84 9.71 -78.72
N MET A 49 -8.31 9.23 -79.85
CA MET A 49 -7.29 8.18 -79.86
C MET A 49 -6.00 8.61 -79.16
N TRP A 50 -5.51 9.82 -79.42
CA TRP A 50 -4.31 10.32 -78.77
C TRP A 50 -4.56 10.64 -77.28
N GLY A 51 -5.74 11.15 -76.94
CA GLY A 51 -6.18 11.33 -75.55
C GLY A 51 -6.24 10.00 -74.79
N ALA A 52 -6.74 8.94 -75.41
CA ALA A 52 -6.74 7.60 -74.84
C ALA A 52 -5.32 7.06 -74.63
N ILE A 53 -4.40 7.29 -75.57
CA ILE A 53 -2.99 6.90 -75.45
C ILE A 53 -2.32 7.62 -74.27
N ILE A 54 -2.46 8.95 -74.17
CA ILE A 54 -1.89 9.74 -73.07
C ILE A 54 -2.52 9.32 -71.73
N PHE A 55 -3.83 9.11 -71.69
CA PHE A 55 -4.54 8.65 -70.49
C PHE A 55 -4.02 7.28 -70.04
N PHE A 56 -3.81 6.35 -70.97
CA PHE A 56 -3.28 5.02 -70.64
C PHE A 56 -1.85 5.08 -70.14
N VAL A 57 -0.98 5.88 -70.77
CA VAL A 57 0.38 6.11 -70.30
C VAL A 57 0.38 6.73 -68.89
N PHE A 58 -0.45 7.75 -68.67
CA PHE A 58 -0.60 8.38 -67.35
C PHE A 58 -1.12 7.39 -66.29
N TYR A 59 -2.11 6.57 -66.64
CA TYR A 59 -2.65 5.52 -65.77
C TYR A 59 -1.56 4.52 -65.35
N LEU A 60 -0.73 4.07 -66.30
CA LEU A 60 0.38 3.17 -66.00
C LEU A 60 1.41 3.82 -65.07
N VAL A 61 1.71 5.11 -65.26
CA VAL A 61 2.61 5.86 -64.38
C VAL A 61 2.04 5.97 -62.96
N LEU A 62 0.75 6.33 -62.81
CA LEU A 62 0.12 6.42 -61.49
C LEU A 62 0.05 5.06 -60.79
N SER A 63 -0.35 4.03 -61.54
CA SER A 63 -0.47 2.66 -61.03
C SER A 63 0.87 2.12 -60.54
N LYS A 64 1.94 2.35 -61.30
CA LYS A 64 3.25 1.76 -61.03
C LYS A 64 4.15 2.61 -60.13
N ALA A 65 3.96 3.92 -60.06
CA ALA A 65 4.85 4.82 -59.31
C ALA A 65 4.17 5.55 -58.13
N MET A 66 2.97 6.10 -58.31
CA MET A 66 2.32 6.93 -57.27
C MET A 66 1.59 6.09 -56.21
N LEU A 67 0.76 5.12 -56.63
CA LEU A 67 0.01 4.24 -55.72
C LEU A 67 0.90 3.42 -54.77
N PRO A 68 2.01 2.79 -55.20
CA PRO A 68 2.86 2.03 -54.28
C PRO A 68 3.52 2.92 -53.22
N GLY A 69 3.79 4.20 -53.53
CA GLY A 69 4.30 5.16 -52.54
C GLY A 69 3.33 5.40 -51.39
N VAL A 70 2.05 5.60 -51.70
CA VAL A 70 1.00 5.81 -50.68
C VAL A 70 0.75 4.52 -49.89
N ALA A 71 0.70 3.37 -50.57
CA ALA A 71 0.51 2.07 -49.93
C ALA A 71 1.63 1.77 -48.91
N ARG A 72 2.88 2.12 -49.24
CA ARG A 72 4.03 1.95 -48.34
C ARG A 72 3.88 2.78 -47.06
N VAL A 73 3.53 4.06 -47.18
CA VAL A 73 3.34 4.94 -46.02
C VAL A 73 2.20 4.44 -45.13
N LEU A 74 1.09 3.98 -45.72
CA LEU A 74 -0.02 3.42 -44.96
C LEU A 74 0.38 2.15 -44.22
N HIS A 75 1.15 1.26 -44.88
CA HIS A 75 1.66 0.06 -44.26
C HIS A 75 2.62 0.37 -43.10
N ASP A 76 3.57 1.28 -43.30
CA ASP A 76 4.52 1.69 -42.26
C ASP A 76 3.79 2.28 -41.03
N ARG A 77 2.76 3.10 -41.25
CA ARG A 77 1.92 3.64 -40.18
C ARG A 77 1.15 2.54 -39.46
N SER A 78 0.52 1.63 -40.21
CA SER A 78 -0.20 0.50 -39.63
C SER A 78 0.73 -0.37 -38.79
N GLN A 79 1.93 -0.68 -39.29
CA GLN A 79 2.91 -1.48 -38.57
C GLN A 79 3.38 -0.78 -37.29
N ARG A 80 3.65 0.54 -37.34
CA ARG A 80 4.01 1.33 -36.15
C ARG A 80 2.90 1.31 -35.11
N ILE A 81 1.65 1.57 -35.52
CA ILE A 81 0.50 1.55 -34.60
C ILE A 81 0.34 0.18 -33.95
N THR A 82 0.44 -0.91 -34.73
CA THR A 82 0.36 -2.27 -34.20
C THR A 82 1.51 -2.55 -33.23
N GLY A 83 2.73 -2.13 -33.56
CA GLY A 83 3.91 -2.26 -32.69
C GLY A 83 3.74 -1.50 -31.37
N ASP A 84 3.33 -0.23 -31.44
CA ASP A 84 3.11 0.63 -30.28
C ASP A 84 1.98 0.07 -29.40
N LEU A 85 0.91 -0.47 -30.00
CA LEU A 85 -0.18 -1.11 -29.27
C LEU A 85 0.27 -2.38 -28.54
N GLU A 86 1.15 -3.17 -29.15
CA GLU A 86 1.68 -4.39 -28.52
C GLU A 86 2.64 -4.06 -27.37
N VAL A 87 3.50 -3.06 -27.54
CA VAL A 87 4.34 -2.53 -26.46
C VAL A 87 3.48 -1.98 -25.33
N ALA A 88 2.41 -1.24 -25.63
CA ALA A 88 1.50 -0.74 -24.61
C ALA A 88 0.75 -1.87 -23.88
N ARG A 89 0.35 -2.94 -24.59
CA ARG A 89 -0.31 -4.11 -24.00
C ARG A 89 0.62 -4.90 -23.08
N SER A 90 1.84 -5.18 -23.54
CA SER A 90 2.86 -5.87 -22.72
C SER A 90 3.23 -5.04 -21.49
N ALA A 91 3.49 -3.74 -21.65
CA ALA A 91 3.74 -2.83 -20.52
C ALA A 91 2.57 -2.80 -19.53
N LYS A 92 1.32 -2.80 -20.01
CA LYS A 92 0.14 -2.89 -19.14
C LYS A 92 0.07 -4.24 -18.42
N GLN A 93 0.29 -5.35 -19.11
CA GLN A 93 0.28 -6.68 -18.50
C GLN A 93 1.36 -6.81 -17.42
N ASP A 94 2.54 -6.27 -17.64
CA ASP A 94 3.63 -6.30 -16.66
C ASP A 94 3.34 -5.40 -15.46
N ALA A 95 2.72 -4.23 -15.68
CA ALA A 95 2.23 -3.38 -14.60
C ALA A 95 1.12 -4.07 -13.78
N ASP A 96 0.15 -4.70 -14.44
CA ASP A 96 -0.94 -5.43 -13.77
C ASP A 96 -0.39 -6.60 -12.93
N LYS A 97 0.62 -7.33 -13.44
CA LYS A 97 1.34 -8.36 -12.68
C LYS A 97 2.07 -7.79 -11.48
N ALA A 98 2.84 -6.72 -11.65
CA ALA A 98 3.58 -6.08 -10.57
C ALA A 98 2.64 -5.56 -9.47
N VAL A 99 1.47 -5.02 -9.84
CA VAL A 99 0.43 -4.60 -8.90
C VAL A 99 -0.13 -5.81 -8.14
N ALA A 100 -0.41 -6.92 -8.83
CA ALA A 100 -0.90 -8.14 -8.19
C ALA A 100 0.12 -8.72 -7.20
N GLU A 101 1.40 -8.77 -7.58
CA GLU A 101 2.50 -9.21 -6.72
C GLU A 101 2.66 -8.30 -5.50
N LEU A 102 2.61 -6.98 -5.68
CA LEU A 102 2.67 -6.02 -4.57
C LEU A 102 1.50 -6.19 -3.62
N GLN A 103 0.28 -6.37 -4.15
CA GLN A 103 -0.92 -6.60 -3.34
C GLN A 103 -0.82 -7.90 -2.56
N GLN A 104 -0.28 -8.97 -3.16
CA GLN A 104 -0.06 -10.23 -2.49
C GLN A 104 0.99 -10.10 -1.37
N ALA A 105 2.17 -9.53 -1.68
CA ALA A 105 3.22 -9.29 -0.70
C ALA A 105 2.75 -8.40 0.46
N ARG A 106 1.90 -7.40 0.20
CA ARG A 106 1.27 -6.56 1.23
C ARG A 106 0.35 -7.38 2.14
N LYS A 107 -0.48 -8.27 1.57
CA LYS A 107 -1.37 -9.14 2.35
C LYS A 107 -0.57 -10.12 3.20
N ASP A 108 0.44 -10.74 2.63
CA ASP A 108 1.29 -11.71 3.32
C ASP A 108 2.06 -11.04 4.47
N ALA A 109 2.66 -9.87 4.24
CA ALA A 109 3.33 -9.09 5.28
C ALA A 109 2.37 -8.66 6.41
N MET A 110 1.13 -8.28 6.08
CA MET A 110 0.13 -7.93 7.09
C MET A 110 -0.32 -9.16 7.90
N ALA A 111 -0.49 -10.31 7.25
CA ALA A 111 -0.82 -11.56 7.92
C ALA A 111 0.32 -12.02 8.84
N GLU A 112 1.57 -11.94 8.37
CA GLU A 112 2.75 -12.26 9.17
C GLU A 112 2.90 -11.31 10.37
N ALA A 113 2.73 -10.01 10.16
CA ALA A 113 2.76 -9.03 11.25
C ALA A 113 1.68 -9.29 12.31
N GLN A 114 0.45 -9.62 11.90
CA GLN A 114 -0.62 -9.97 12.82
C GLN A 114 -0.33 -11.27 13.58
N ALA A 115 0.17 -12.30 12.90
CA ALA A 115 0.57 -13.54 13.54
C ALA A 115 1.72 -13.34 14.53
N HIS A 116 2.69 -12.49 14.18
CA HIS A 116 3.82 -12.18 15.04
C HIS A 116 3.38 -11.36 16.26
N LEU A 117 2.45 -10.43 16.09
CA LEU A 117 1.87 -9.66 17.20
C LEU A 117 1.11 -10.56 18.16
N GLN A 118 0.29 -11.48 17.65
CA GLN A 118 -0.43 -12.46 18.49
C GLN A 118 0.54 -13.33 19.29
N LYS A 119 1.58 -13.87 18.64
CA LYS A 119 2.62 -14.65 19.33
C LYS A 119 3.30 -13.87 20.45
N VAL A 120 3.71 -12.63 20.17
CA VAL A 120 4.36 -11.77 21.18
C VAL A 120 3.41 -11.48 22.33
N LEU A 121 2.14 -11.16 22.06
CA LEU A 121 1.15 -10.92 23.10
C LEU A 121 0.95 -12.17 23.97
N ASP A 122 0.82 -13.36 23.36
CA ASP A 122 0.66 -14.62 24.09
C ASP A 122 1.90 -14.96 24.93
N GLU A 123 3.11 -14.73 24.40
CA GLU A 123 4.37 -14.92 25.11
C GLU A 123 4.51 -13.97 26.30
N GLU A 124 4.20 -12.69 26.11
CA GLU A 124 4.22 -11.67 27.16
C GLU A 124 3.16 -11.94 28.24
N HIS A 125 1.94 -12.36 27.85
CA HIS A 125 0.91 -12.75 28.81
C HIS A 125 1.38 -13.94 29.67
N ARG A 126 1.96 -14.96 29.04
CA ARG A 126 2.50 -16.12 29.77
C ARG A 126 3.67 -15.72 30.68
N ALA A 127 4.56 -14.84 30.22
CA ALA A 127 5.67 -14.34 31.04
C ALA A 127 5.16 -13.52 32.24
N ALA A 128 4.15 -12.67 32.03
CA ALA A 128 3.51 -11.90 33.09
C ALA A 128 2.81 -12.79 34.12
N GLU A 129 2.11 -13.84 33.68
CA GLU A 129 1.51 -14.82 34.58
C GLU A 129 2.57 -15.56 35.42
N GLN A 130 3.68 -15.97 34.81
CA GLN A 130 4.80 -16.61 35.52
C GLN A 130 5.41 -15.67 36.56
N GLN A 131 5.72 -14.43 36.18
CA GLN A 131 6.23 -13.43 37.13
C GLN A 131 5.25 -13.15 38.26
N MET A 132 3.95 -13.06 37.96
CA MET A 132 2.91 -12.88 38.97
C MET A 132 2.86 -14.06 39.94
N GLN A 133 2.97 -15.29 39.45
CA GLN A 133 3.04 -16.49 40.28
C GLN A 133 4.28 -16.50 41.18
N GLU A 134 5.45 -16.17 40.64
CA GLU A 134 6.70 -16.07 41.40
C GLU A 134 6.64 -15.00 42.50
N ILE A 135 6.12 -13.81 42.15
CA ILE A 135 5.92 -12.71 43.10
C ILE A 135 4.95 -13.15 44.20
N ASN A 136 3.81 -13.74 43.86
CA ASN A 136 2.85 -14.21 44.85
C ASN A 136 3.43 -15.29 45.77
N ALA A 137 4.18 -16.25 45.23
CA ALA A 137 4.86 -17.27 46.02
C ALA A 137 5.89 -16.66 46.98
N ARG A 138 6.68 -15.69 46.51
CA ARG A 138 7.65 -14.98 47.34
C ARG A 138 6.95 -14.17 48.44
N LEU A 139 5.90 -13.43 48.11
CA LEU A 139 5.11 -12.66 49.09
C LEU A 139 4.51 -13.59 50.15
N ALA A 140 3.97 -14.74 49.75
CA ALA A 140 3.42 -15.71 50.70
C ALA A 140 4.49 -16.23 51.68
N SER A 141 5.71 -16.49 51.19
CA SER A 141 6.83 -16.87 52.06
C SER A 141 7.24 -15.75 53.00
N GLU A 142 7.37 -14.52 52.50
CA GLU A 142 7.76 -13.35 53.32
C GLU A 142 6.70 -13.06 54.40
N ILE A 143 5.41 -13.19 54.08
CA ILE A 143 4.31 -13.07 55.05
C ILE A 143 4.42 -14.17 56.11
N ALA A 144 4.60 -15.43 55.72
CA ALA A 144 4.70 -16.54 56.66
C ALA A 144 5.89 -16.40 57.62
N ASP A 145 7.03 -15.90 57.12
CA ASP A 145 8.22 -15.65 57.95
C ASP A 145 8.03 -14.44 58.86
N ALA A 146 7.39 -13.36 58.38
CA ALA A 146 7.01 -12.23 59.21
C ALA A 146 6.04 -12.63 60.33
N GLU A 147 5.03 -13.46 60.04
CA GLU A 147 4.09 -13.98 61.04
C GLU A 147 4.80 -14.80 62.12
N LYS A 148 5.74 -15.67 61.74
CA LYS A 148 6.57 -16.41 62.70
C LYS A 148 7.42 -15.50 63.58
N ASN A 149 8.03 -14.48 62.98
CA ASN A 149 8.86 -13.51 63.72
C ASN A 149 8.01 -12.71 64.71
N VAL A 150 6.83 -12.23 64.29
CA VAL A 150 5.87 -11.54 65.16
C VAL A 150 5.41 -12.45 66.30
N ALA A 151 5.09 -13.72 66.03
CA ALA A 151 4.70 -14.67 67.06
C ALA A 151 5.84 -14.95 68.07
N ALA A 152 7.07 -15.10 67.58
CA ALA A 152 8.24 -15.32 68.43
C ALA A 152 8.57 -14.09 69.29
N GLU A 153 8.47 -12.89 68.73
CA GLU A 153 8.71 -11.64 69.47
C GLU A 153 7.61 -11.39 70.50
N LYS A 154 6.34 -11.68 70.15
CA LYS A 154 5.22 -11.65 71.09
C LYS A 154 5.45 -12.61 72.26
N ALA A 155 5.90 -13.84 72.00
CA ALA A 155 6.21 -14.80 73.05
C ALA A 155 7.35 -14.32 73.96
N ARG A 156 8.42 -13.77 73.39
CA ARG A 156 9.54 -13.17 74.15
C ARG A 156 9.09 -12.00 75.00
N ALA A 157 8.34 -11.06 74.43
CA ALA A 157 7.81 -9.91 75.15
C ALA A 157 6.89 -10.32 76.31
N LEU A 158 6.01 -11.30 76.10
CA LEU A 158 5.14 -11.84 77.16
C LEU A 158 5.95 -12.52 78.28
N SER A 159 7.02 -13.26 77.94
CA SER A 159 7.91 -13.87 78.94
C SER A 159 8.65 -12.83 79.77
N ALA A 160 9.23 -11.82 79.12
CA ALA A 160 9.91 -10.73 79.81
C ALA A 160 8.95 -9.93 80.70
N LEU A 161 7.70 -9.74 80.26
CA LEU A 161 6.68 -9.07 81.06
C LEU A 161 6.33 -9.86 82.34
N LYS A 162 6.30 -11.20 82.27
CA LYS A 162 6.07 -12.06 83.44
C LYS A 162 7.21 -11.95 84.46
N GLU A 163 8.45 -11.95 84.00
CA GLU A 163 9.63 -11.76 84.86
C GLU A 163 9.59 -10.39 85.56
N ILE A 164 9.38 -9.30 84.79
CA ILE A 164 9.26 -7.94 85.35
C ILE A 164 8.09 -7.84 86.33
N ALA A 165 6.95 -8.46 86.03
CA ALA A 165 5.79 -8.46 86.91
C ALA A 165 6.07 -9.22 88.22
N ALA A 166 6.77 -10.36 88.17
CA ALA A 166 7.17 -11.12 89.35
C ALA A 166 8.15 -10.33 90.21
N ASP A 167 9.20 -9.75 89.59
CA ASP A 167 10.21 -8.93 90.27
C ASP A 167 9.58 -7.70 90.93
N THR A 168 8.70 -6.99 90.21
CA THR A 168 8.00 -5.82 90.73
C THR A 168 7.08 -6.20 91.89
N THR A 169 6.36 -7.32 91.78
CA THR A 169 5.48 -7.82 92.86
C THR A 169 6.29 -8.19 94.10
N GLN A 170 7.42 -8.88 93.92
CA GLN A 170 8.33 -9.24 95.01
C GLN A 170 8.88 -8.00 95.72
N ALA A 171 9.36 -7.01 94.96
CA ALA A 171 9.86 -5.75 95.51
C ALA A 171 8.76 -4.99 96.28
N LEU A 172 7.53 -4.98 95.77
CA LEU A 172 6.40 -4.32 96.40
C LEU A 172 5.99 -5.00 97.71
N VAL A 173 5.91 -6.34 97.73
CA VAL A 173 5.59 -7.13 98.92
C VAL A 173 6.68 -6.95 99.98
N GLN A 174 7.96 -7.03 99.61
CA GLN A 174 9.07 -6.82 100.54
C GLN A 174 9.03 -5.42 101.17
N ARG A 175 8.67 -4.38 100.41
CA ARG A 175 8.48 -3.03 100.95
C ARG A 175 7.30 -2.90 101.90
N LEU A 176 6.22 -3.66 101.69
CA LEU A 176 4.99 -3.57 102.48
C LEU A 176 5.05 -4.41 103.76
N THR A 177 5.65 -5.60 103.72
CA THR A 177 5.67 -6.54 104.86
C THR A 177 6.99 -6.57 105.62
N GLY A 178 8.07 -6.00 105.04
CA GLY A 178 9.41 -6.00 105.63
C GLY A 178 10.11 -7.37 105.62
N VAL A 179 9.46 -8.41 105.08
CA VAL A 179 9.99 -9.78 104.97
C VAL A 179 10.13 -10.15 103.51
N ALA A 180 11.24 -10.79 103.13
CA ALA A 180 11.43 -11.29 101.78
C ALA A 180 10.44 -12.44 101.49
N PRO A 181 9.50 -12.28 100.55
CA PRO A 181 8.56 -13.34 100.19
C PRO A 181 9.26 -14.45 99.39
N ASP A 182 8.72 -15.66 99.47
CA ASP A 182 9.19 -16.79 98.66
C ASP A 182 8.93 -16.53 97.16
N ALA A 183 10.01 -16.51 96.38
CA ALA A 183 9.98 -16.23 94.96
C ALA A 183 9.12 -17.23 94.17
N GLN A 184 9.04 -18.50 94.59
CA GLN A 184 8.24 -19.52 93.90
C GLN A 184 6.74 -19.30 94.08
N LEU A 185 6.32 -18.87 95.28
CA LEU A 185 4.91 -18.56 95.58
C LEU A 185 4.44 -17.28 94.86
N VAL A 186 5.29 -16.26 94.77
CA VAL A 186 4.99 -15.01 94.02
C VAL A 186 4.86 -15.30 92.54
N ALA A 187 5.78 -16.07 91.94
CA ALA A 187 5.71 -16.44 90.54
C ALA A 187 4.44 -17.24 90.20
N GLN A 188 4.07 -18.23 91.02
CA GLN A 188 2.82 -18.99 90.82
C GLN A 188 1.56 -18.13 90.95
N SER A 189 1.56 -17.15 91.85
CA SER A 189 0.43 -16.24 92.06
C SER A 189 0.25 -15.28 90.89
N VAL A 190 1.35 -14.75 90.34
CA VAL A 190 1.35 -13.89 89.14
C VAL A 190 0.91 -14.69 87.91
N GLU A 191 1.39 -15.92 87.74
CA GLU A 191 0.97 -16.79 86.64
C GLU A 191 -0.53 -17.08 86.71
N SER A 192 -1.04 -17.48 87.88
CA SER A 192 -2.48 -17.76 88.10
C SER A 192 -3.36 -16.54 87.83
N ALA A 193 -2.92 -15.34 88.25
CA ALA A 193 -3.62 -14.09 87.99
C ALA A 193 -3.60 -13.69 86.51
N SER A 194 -2.47 -13.90 85.82
CA SER A 194 -2.34 -13.62 84.38
C SER A 194 -3.18 -14.57 83.52
N ALA A 195 -3.26 -15.85 83.89
CA ALA A 195 -4.07 -16.85 83.21
C ALA A 195 -5.57 -16.52 83.32
N HIS A 196 -6.04 -16.08 84.49
CA HIS A 196 -7.45 -15.73 84.69
C HIS A 196 -7.91 -14.54 83.83
N ARG A 197 -7.04 -13.56 83.57
CA ARG A 197 -7.35 -12.40 82.71
C ARG A 197 -7.32 -12.73 81.20
N SER A 198 -6.63 -13.78 80.77
CA SER A 198 -6.55 -14.15 79.34
C SER A 198 -7.82 -14.82 78.79
N ILE A 199 -8.74 -15.24 79.67
CA ILE A 199 -9.96 -16.00 79.34
C ILE A 199 -11.21 -15.10 79.22
N ILE A 200 -11.12 -13.83 79.65
CA ILE A 200 -12.18 -12.80 79.52
C ILE A 200 -11.82 -11.87 78.34
#